data_AF-A0A4W3HEA6-F1
#
_entry.id   AF-A0A4W3HEA6-F1
#
_cell.length_a   1.000
_cell.length_b   1.000
_cell.length_c   1.000
_cell.angle_alpha   90.00
_cell.angle_beta   90.00
_cell.angle_gamma   90.00
#
_symmetry.space_group_name_H-M   'P 1'
#
loop_
_entity.id
_entity.type
_entity.pdbx_description
1 polymer ?
#
loop_
_entity_poly.entity_id
_entity_poly.type
_entity_poly.pdbx_seq_one_letter_code
_entity_poly.pdbx_strand_id
1 'polypeptide(L)'
;WCSDCLLALLQVCVSAEGTVAQYGMLATQHIQEGELLFSVPRSALLNPRTSAIRDLLKKEEAALQSRSGWVPLLIALLHESTSSSSHWQPYLSLWPGFSSLNHPMFWEEGERARLLQGTGVLEAVQRDLRNIEDEHQSIVLPFLRAHPQTFPPNTHCLQLYKRLVAFVMAYSFQEPSDNDEEDDDDEDEDEE
;
A
#
# COMPACT_ATOMS: atom_id res chain seq x y z
N TRP A 1 7.76 7.57 -18.80
CA TRP A 1 7.46 7.77 -17.38
C TRP A 1 8.71 7.66 -16.51
N CYS A 2 9.34 6.48 -16.34
CA CYS A 2 10.56 6.37 -15.52
C CYS A 2 11.65 7.37 -15.93
N SER A 3 11.96 7.48 -17.22
CA SER A 3 12.91 8.47 -17.74
C SER A 3 12.49 9.93 -17.46
N ASP A 4 11.18 10.23 -17.52
CA ASP A 4 10.64 11.57 -17.25
C ASP A 4 10.70 11.91 -15.75
N CYS A 5 10.59 10.89 -14.91
CA CYS A 5 10.71 10.97 -13.45
C CYS A 5 12.16 10.81 -12.96
N LEU A 6 13.16 10.80 -13.85
CA LEU A 6 14.58 10.58 -13.50
C LEU A 6 14.86 9.26 -12.75
N LEU A 7 14.04 8.23 -13.00
CA LEU A 7 14.25 6.87 -12.52
C LEU A 7 15.08 6.10 -13.56
N ALA A 8 16.32 5.77 -13.20
CA ALA A 8 17.24 5.03 -14.05
C ALA A 8 17.38 3.58 -13.58
N LEU A 9 17.29 2.62 -14.51
CA LEU A 9 17.58 1.21 -14.29
C LEU A 9 18.96 0.90 -14.86
N LEU A 10 19.81 0.21 -14.08
CA LEU A 10 21.17 -0.16 -14.44
C LEU A 10 21.34 -1.68 -14.36
N GLN A 11 21.80 -2.29 -15.45
CA GLN A 11 22.10 -3.73 -15.54
C GLN A 11 20.91 -4.66 -15.20
N VAL A 12 19.70 -4.13 -15.07
CA VAL A 12 18.48 -4.86 -14.71
C VAL A 12 17.34 -4.59 -15.69
N CYS A 13 16.40 -5.52 -15.78
CA CYS A 13 15.14 -5.36 -16.52
C CYS A 13 13.95 -5.81 -15.67
N VAL A 14 12.77 -5.23 -15.93
CA VAL A 14 11.50 -5.71 -15.36
C VAL A 14 10.93 -6.77 -16.30
N SER A 15 10.59 -7.94 -15.76
CA SER A 15 10.06 -9.08 -16.53
C SER A 15 8.91 -9.75 -15.78
N ALA A 16 7.98 -10.37 -16.51
CA ALA A 16 7.02 -11.32 -15.97
C ALA A 16 7.39 -12.78 -16.28
N GLU A 17 8.42 -12.99 -17.10
CA GLU A 17 8.96 -14.30 -17.45
C GLU A 17 10.19 -14.60 -16.57
N GLY A 18 10.30 -15.83 -16.07
CA GLY A 18 11.44 -16.26 -15.24
C GLY A 18 11.38 -15.75 -13.79
N THR A 19 10.20 -15.31 -13.33
CA THR A 19 9.97 -14.75 -11.99
C THR A 19 9.10 -15.70 -11.16
N VAL A 20 9.22 -15.61 -9.83
CA VAL A 20 8.46 -16.47 -8.89
C VAL A 20 6.99 -16.09 -8.80
N ALA A 21 6.65 -14.81 -9.01
CA ALA A 21 5.29 -14.31 -8.99
C ALA A 21 5.20 -13.02 -9.81
N GLN A 22 4.37 -13.02 -10.86
CA GLN A 22 4.09 -11.84 -11.70
C GLN A 22 5.35 -11.09 -12.12
N TYR A 23 5.43 -9.78 -11.88
CA TYR A 23 6.61 -9.00 -12.23
C TYR A 23 7.73 -9.17 -11.22
N GLY A 24 8.95 -9.25 -11.72
CA GLY A 24 10.16 -9.09 -10.92
C GLY A 24 11.24 -8.38 -11.70
N MET A 25 12.35 -8.12 -11.04
CA MET A 25 13.53 -7.50 -11.63
C MET A 25 14.60 -8.56 -11.85
N LEU A 26 15.10 -8.67 -13.08
CA LEU A 26 16.10 -9.65 -13.47
C LEU A 26 17.40 -8.97 -13.88
N ALA A 27 18.52 -9.61 -13.55
CA ALA A 27 19.83 -9.17 -13.97
C ALA A 27 20.01 -9.42 -15.47
N THR A 28 20.43 -8.39 -16.22
CA THR A 28 20.78 -8.51 -17.64
C THR A 28 22.27 -8.78 -17.83
N GLN A 29 23.07 -8.57 -16.79
CA GLN A 29 24.52 -8.74 -16.73
C GLN A 29 24.91 -9.21 -15.32
N HIS A 30 26.17 -9.57 -15.13
CA HIS A 30 26.69 -9.85 -13.78
C HIS A 30 26.65 -8.57 -12.92
N ILE A 31 26.23 -8.71 -11.66
CA ILE A 31 26.08 -7.64 -10.69
C ILE A 31 27.01 -7.95 -9.51
N GLN A 32 27.83 -6.99 -9.12
CA GLN A 32 28.69 -7.10 -7.93
C GLN A 32 27.98 -6.62 -6.66
N GLU A 33 28.43 -7.10 -5.51
CA GLU A 33 27.94 -6.63 -4.22
C GLU A 33 28.18 -5.12 -4.07
N GLY A 34 27.15 -4.39 -3.65
CA GLY A 34 27.19 -2.92 -3.51
C GLY A 34 26.94 -2.13 -4.81
N GLU A 35 26.73 -2.77 -5.96
CA GLU A 35 26.39 -2.06 -7.19
C GLU A 35 24.97 -1.45 -7.14
N LEU A 36 24.87 -0.21 -7.65
CA LEU A 36 23.60 0.50 -7.75
C LEU A 36 22.75 -0.08 -8.88
N LEU A 37 21.58 -0.63 -8.54
CA LEU A 37 20.63 -1.19 -9.52
C LEU A 37 19.71 -0.13 -10.11
N PHE A 38 19.18 0.74 -9.27
CA PHE A 38 18.30 1.84 -9.67
C PHE A 38 18.25 2.92 -8.59
N SER A 39 17.80 4.10 -8.98
CA SER A 39 17.53 5.21 -8.05
C SER A 39 16.15 5.80 -8.33
N VAL A 40 15.39 6.06 -7.26
CA VAL A 40 14.07 6.67 -7.33
C VAL A 40 14.12 8.03 -6.62
N PRO A 41 13.89 9.15 -7.33
CA PRO A 41 13.86 10.45 -6.67
C PRO A 41 12.62 10.56 -5.77
N ARG A 42 12.76 11.26 -4.64
CA ARG A 42 11.66 11.42 -3.66
C ARG A 42 10.39 12.05 -4.26
N SER A 43 10.52 12.85 -5.30
CA SER A 43 9.38 13.45 -6.02
C SER A 43 8.55 12.44 -6.82
N ALA A 44 9.12 11.27 -7.18
CA ALA A 44 8.42 10.22 -7.90
C ALA A 44 7.62 9.28 -6.98
N LEU A 45 7.89 9.31 -5.67
CA LEU A 45 7.18 8.51 -4.68
C LEU A 45 5.69 8.89 -4.65
N LEU A 46 4.81 7.89 -4.57
CA LEU A 46 3.38 8.10 -4.37
C LEU A 46 3.06 8.08 -2.87
N ASN A 47 2.78 9.25 -2.30
CA ASN A 47 2.46 9.42 -0.88
C ASN A 47 1.53 10.64 -0.68
N PRO A 48 1.01 10.89 0.54
CA PRO A 48 0.12 12.01 0.79
C PRO A 48 0.69 13.37 0.36
N ARG A 49 2.00 13.57 0.51
CA ARG A 49 2.70 14.84 0.25
C ARG A 49 2.98 15.08 -1.22
N THR A 50 3.05 14.02 -2.03
CA THR A 50 3.31 14.12 -3.48
C THR A 50 2.04 14.06 -4.32
N SER A 51 0.96 13.46 -3.82
CA SER A 51 -0.32 13.32 -4.53
C SER A 51 -0.92 14.64 -5.06
N ALA A 52 -1.82 14.54 -6.03
CA ALA A 52 -2.56 15.67 -6.59
C ALA A 52 -3.44 16.39 -5.54
N ILE A 53 -3.82 15.67 -4.47
CA ILE A 53 -4.69 16.19 -3.39
C ILE A 53 -3.91 16.53 -2.12
N ARG A 54 -2.59 16.71 -2.20
CA ARG A 54 -1.72 16.96 -1.04
C ARG A 54 -2.20 18.11 -0.14
N ASP A 55 -2.70 19.19 -0.74
CA ASP A 55 -3.11 20.38 0.00
C ASP A 55 -4.40 20.13 0.78
N LEU A 56 -5.30 19.31 0.21
CA LEU A 56 -6.52 18.88 0.88
C LEU A 56 -6.19 17.94 2.05
N LEU A 57 -5.32 16.95 1.83
CA LEU A 57 -4.89 16.02 2.89
C LEU A 57 -4.20 16.75 4.04
N LYS A 58 -3.35 17.74 3.73
CA LYS A 58 -2.69 18.57 4.73
C LYS A 58 -3.69 19.43 5.51
N LYS A 59 -4.67 20.01 4.83
CA LYS A 59 -5.71 20.83 5.48
C LYS A 59 -6.54 20.03 6.48
N GLU A 60 -6.88 18.79 6.13
CA GLU A 60 -7.78 17.93 6.92
C GLU A 60 -7.01 16.92 7.80
N GLU A 61 -5.70 17.10 7.99
CA GLU A 61 -4.81 16.16 8.69
C GLU A 61 -5.33 15.73 10.06
N ALA A 62 -5.87 16.67 10.84
CA ALA A 62 -6.44 16.37 12.16
C ALA A 62 -7.67 15.44 12.09
N ALA A 63 -8.48 15.53 11.04
CA ALA A 63 -9.65 14.69 10.84
C ALA A 63 -9.29 13.31 10.27
N LEU A 64 -8.08 13.15 9.73
CA LEU A 64 -7.58 11.92 9.10
C LEU A 64 -6.70 11.07 10.02
N GLN A 65 -6.57 11.46 11.30
CA GLN A 65 -5.84 10.68 12.28
C GLN A 65 -6.55 9.34 12.54
N SER A 66 -5.79 8.25 12.50
CA SER A 66 -6.29 6.91 12.74
C SER A 66 -5.26 6.09 13.50
N ARG A 67 -5.69 4.93 14.02
CA ARG A 67 -4.79 4.01 14.73
C ARG A 67 -3.72 3.43 13.81
N SER A 68 -4.05 3.15 12.55
CA SER A 68 -3.09 2.64 11.57
C SER A 68 -2.11 3.71 11.07
N GLY A 69 -2.48 4.99 11.11
CA GLY A 69 -1.73 6.06 10.46
C GLY A 69 -1.77 6.03 8.93
N TRP A 70 -2.44 5.04 8.32
CA TRP A 70 -2.45 4.86 6.86
C TRP A 70 -3.57 5.61 6.15
N VAL A 71 -4.56 6.14 6.87
CA VAL A 71 -5.73 6.80 6.26
C VAL A 71 -5.35 7.87 5.22
N PRO A 72 -4.42 8.81 5.49
CA PRO A 72 -4.01 9.80 4.48
C PRO A 72 -3.42 9.15 3.21
N LEU A 73 -2.61 8.10 3.36
CA LEU A 73 -2.03 7.36 2.24
C LEU A 73 -3.12 6.65 1.44
N LEU A 74 -4.04 5.96 2.11
CA LEU A 74 -5.14 5.24 1.47
C LEU A 74 -6.07 6.19 0.70
N ILE A 75 -6.33 7.39 1.22
CA ILE A 75 -7.10 8.42 0.51
C ILE A 75 -6.34 8.95 -0.71
N ALA A 76 -5.03 9.17 -0.61
CA ALA A 76 -4.19 9.52 -1.76
C ALA A 76 -4.27 8.44 -2.86
N LEU A 77 -4.12 7.16 -2.48
CA LEU A 77 -4.23 6.03 -3.41
C LEU A 77 -5.64 5.89 -4.01
N LEU A 78 -6.70 6.10 -3.21
CA LEU A 78 -8.09 6.11 -3.71
C LEU A 78 -8.26 7.15 -4.81
N HIS A 79 -7.76 8.37 -4.61
CA HIS A 79 -7.84 9.43 -5.60
C HIS A 79 -7.03 9.09 -6.87
N GLU A 80 -5.75 8.77 -6.71
CA GLU A 80 -4.85 8.57 -7.85
C GLU A 80 -5.23 7.33 -8.68
N SER A 81 -5.64 6.23 -8.04
CA SER A 81 -6.05 4.99 -8.73
C SER A 81 -7.37 5.12 -9.51
N THR A 82 -8.21 6.09 -9.15
CA THR A 82 -9.52 6.31 -9.81
C THR A 82 -9.52 7.53 -10.73
N SER A 83 -8.44 8.33 -10.72
CA SER A 83 -8.25 9.48 -11.61
C SER A 83 -7.58 9.05 -12.91
N SER A 84 -8.29 9.17 -14.03
CA SER A 84 -7.74 8.91 -15.38
C SER A 84 -6.60 9.87 -15.77
N SER A 85 -6.47 10.99 -15.06
CA SER A 85 -5.43 12.01 -15.27
C SER A 85 -4.26 11.90 -14.28
N SER A 86 -4.22 10.84 -13.46
CA SER A 86 -3.16 10.65 -12.46
C SER A 86 -1.77 10.63 -13.12
N HIS A 87 -0.84 11.38 -12.53
CA HIS A 87 0.57 11.36 -12.92
C HIS A 87 1.18 9.96 -12.78
N TRP A 88 0.68 9.15 -11.84
CA TRP A 88 1.15 7.79 -11.58
C TRP A 88 0.44 6.73 -12.42
N GLN A 89 -0.42 7.09 -13.38
CA GLN A 89 -1.10 6.10 -14.23
C GLN A 89 -0.16 5.01 -14.79
N PRO A 90 1.05 5.33 -15.31
CA PRO A 90 1.97 4.29 -15.78
C PRO A 90 2.45 3.34 -14.67
N TYR A 91 2.68 3.84 -13.46
CA TYR A 91 3.01 3.01 -12.30
C TYR A 91 1.81 2.17 -11.86
N LEU A 92 0.63 2.78 -11.75
CA LEU A 92 -0.61 2.12 -11.34
C LEU A 92 -1.04 1.04 -12.34
N SER A 93 -0.68 1.18 -13.62
CA SER A 93 -0.94 0.15 -14.64
C SER A 93 -0.15 -1.14 -14.45
N LEU A 94 0.94 -1.10 -13.67
CA LEU A 94 1.70 -2.29 -13.28
C LEU A 94 1.11 -3.00 -12.06
N TRP A 95 0.13 -2.39 -11.39
CA TRP A 95 -0.50 -3.03 -10.24
C TRP A 95 -1.13 -4.34 -10.69
N PRO A 96 -0.83 -5.43 -9.99
CA PRO A 96 -1.48 -6.68 -10.29
C PRO A 96 -2.94 -6.48 -9.89
N GLY A 97 -3.83 -6.48 -10.90
CA GLY A 97 -5.22 -6.07 -10.71
C GLY A 97 -5.78 -6.67 -9.44
N PHE A 98 -6.44 -5.87 -8.58
CA PHE A 98 -6.70 -6.17 -7.16
C PHE A 98 -7.37 -7.53 -6.84
N SER A 99 -7.80 -8.28 -7.85
CA SER A 99 -8.19 -9.70 -7.77
C SER A 99 -7.03 -10.68 -7.50
N SER A 100 -5.76 -10.31 -7.71
CA SER A 100 -4.62 -11.21 -7.47
C SER A 100 -4.00 -11.09 -6.08
N LEU A 101 -4.59 -10.29 -5.19
CA LEU A 101 -4.14 -10.18 -3.81
C LEU A 101 -4.56 -11.43 -3.02
N ASN A 102 -3.59 -12.26 -2.66
CA ASN A 102 -3.84 -13.56 -2.00
C ASN A 102 -3.87 -13.49 -0.47
N HIS A 103 -4.05 -12.29 0.11
CA HIS A 103 -4.10 -12.11 1.55
C HIS A 103 -5.26 -12.93 2.16
N PRO A 104 -5.05 -13.62 3.31
CA PRO A 104 -6.09 -14.43 3.94
C PRO A 104 -7.38 -13.68 4.31
N MET A 105 -7.33 -12.36 4.43
CA MET A 105 -8.50 -11.50 4.63
C MET A 105 -9.54 -11.59 3.49
N PHE A 106 -9.14 -12.06 2.31
CA PHE A 106 -10.04 -12.27 1.16
C PHE A 106 -10.55 -13.71 1.03
N TRP A 107 -10.08 -14.63 1.86
CA TRP A 107 -10.53 -16.02 1.84
C TRP A 107 -11.93 -16.15 2.46
N GLU A 108 -12.64 -17.19 2.04
CA GLU A 108 -13.89 -17.59 2.69
C GLU A 108 -13.65 -17.86 4.18
N GLU A 109 -14.57 -17.40 5.03
CA GLU A 109 -14.37 -17.43 6.48
C GLU A 109 -14.14 -18.84 7.02
N GLY A 110 -14.90 -19.83 6.53
CA GLY A 110 -14.74 -21.22 6.93
C GLY A 110 -13.41 -21.83 6.48
N GLU A 111 -12.89 -21.44 5.31
CA GLU A 111 -11.58 -21.88 4.83
C GLU A 111 -10.47 -21.27 5.70
N ARG A 112 -10.53 -19.96 5.93
CA ARG A 112 -9.57 -19.24 6.77
C ARG A 112 -9.53 -19.84 8.19
N ALA A 113 -10.69 -20.06 8.81
CA ALA A 113 -10.77 -20.64 10.14
C ALA A 113 -10.20 -22.06 10.18
N ARG A 114 -10.54 -22.91 9.22
CA ARG A 114 -10.07 -24.30 9.18
C ARG A 114 -8.57 -24.42 8.96
N LEU A 115 -8.00 -23.60 8.08
CA LEU A 115 -6.60 -23.74 7.66
C LEU A 115 -5.60 -22.96 8.52
N LEU A 116 -6.04 -21.86 9.15
CA LEU A 116 -5.16 -20.95 9.89
C LEU A 116 -5.39 -20.98 11.41
N GLN A 117 -6.22 -21.89 11.92
CA GLN A 117 -6.40 -22.03 13.36
C GLN A 117 -5.07 -22.36 14.04
N GLY A 118 -4.71 -21.57 15.06
CA GLY A 118 -3.50 -21.76 15.85
C GLY A 118 -2.23 -21.17 15.23
N THR A 119 -2.31 -20.44 14.11
CA THR A 119 -1.13 -19.78 13.51
C THR A 119 -0.97 -18.31 13.93
N GLY A 120 -1.93 -17.74 14.68
CA GLY A 120 -2.01 -16.31 14.99
C GLY A 120 -2.50 -15.44 13.83
N VAL A 121 -2.43 -15.94 12.59
CA VAL A 121 -2.86 -15.21 11.38
C VAL A 121 -4.39 -15.02 11.36
N LEU A 122 -5.15 -15.99 11.87
CA LEU A 122 -6.60 -15.90 11.92
C LEU A 122 -7.05 -14.70 12.77
N GLU A 123 -6.47 -14.56 13.96
CA GLU A 123 -6.74 -13.50 14.92
C GLU A 123 -6.30 -12.13 14.38
N ALA A 124 -5.11 -12.09 13.76
CA ALA A 124 -4.59 -10.89 13.09
C ALA A 124 -5.54 -10.40 11.98
N VAL A 125 -5.97 -11.30 11.09
CA VAL A 125 -6.89 -10.96 9.99
C VAL A 125 -8.24 -10.49 10.52
N GLN A 126 -8.77 -11.11 11.57
CA GLN A 126 -10.03 -10.68 12.18
C GLN A 126 -9.90 -9.27 12.80
N ARG A 127 -8.77 -8.97 13.44
CA ARG A 127 -8.48 -7.63 13.96
C ARG A 127 -8.39 -6.60 12.83
N ASP A 128 -7.69 -6.92 11.75
CA ASP A 128 -7.53 -6.02 10.61
C ASP A 128 -8.86 -5.76 9.92
N LEU A 129 -9.68 -6.79 9.68
CA LEU A 129 -11.00 -6.62 9.06
C LEU A 129 -11.91 -5.67 9.87
N ARG A 130 -11.89 -5.78 11.21
CA ARG A 130 -12.63 -4.85 12.09
C ARG A 130 -12.08 -3.44 11.99
N ASN A 131 -10.76 -3.26 12.13
CA ASN A 131 -10.13 -1.94 12.05
C ASN A 131 -10.40 -1.25 10.71
N ILE A 132 -10.32 -2.00 9.61
CA ILE A 132 -10.58 -1.49 8.26
C ILE A 132 -12.02 -1.00 8.11
N GLU A 133 -12.99 -1.77 8.63
CA GLU A 133 -14.40 -1.38 8.60
C GLU A 133 -14.66 -0.14 9.46
N ASP A 134 -14.11 -0.10 10.66
CA ASP A 134 -14.26 1.01 11.58
C ASP A 134 -13.63 2.30 11.03
N GLU A 135 -12.38 2.27 10.55
CA GLU A 135 -11.72 3.42 9.93
C GLU A 135 -12.47 3.89 8.68
N HIS A 136 -12.93 2.95 7.85
CA HIS A 136 -13.69 3.31 6.66
C HIS A 136 -14.99 4.04 7.01
N GLN A 137 -15.74 3.54 8.00
CA GLN A 137 -17.04 4.12 8.37
C GLN A 137 -16.91 5.43 9.15
N SER A 138 -15.95 5.50 10.07
CA SER A 138 -15.82 6.64 11.00
C SER A 138 -14.99 7.80 10.45
N ILE A 139 -14.03 7.54 9.54
CA ILE A 139 -13.09 8.55 9.06
C ILE A 139 -13.19 8.72 7.54
N VAL A 140 -12.94 7.65 6.78
CA VAL A 140 -12.77 7.74 5.32
C VAL A 140 -14.09 8.14 4.65
N LEU A 141 -15.18 7.43 4.91
CA LEU A 141 -16.46 7.67 4.25
C LEU A 141 -17.02 9.09 4.55
N PRO A 142 -16.99 9.61 5.79
CA PRO A 142 -17.30 11.02 6.06
C PRO A 142 -16.44 12.00 5.26
N PHE A 143 -15.12 11.76 5.20
CA PHE A 143 -14.20 12.61 4.45
C PHE A 143 -14.52 12.62 2.95
N LEU A 144 -14.76 11.45 2.34
CA LEU A 144 -15.12 11.34 0.92
C LEU A 144 -16.42 12.09 0.63
N ARG A 145 -17.44 11.94 1.50
CA ARG A 145 -18.73 12.62 1.38
C ARG A 145 -18.65 14.14 1.52
N ALA A 146 -17.71 14.64 2.32
CA ALA A 146 -17.46 16.07 2.46
C ALA A 146 -16.79 16.69 1.22
N HIS A 147 -16.18 15.87 0.37
CA HIS A 147 -15.39 16.31 -0.80
C HIS A 147 -15.86 15.68 -2.13
N PRO A 148 -17.14 15.79 -2.51
CA PRO A 148 -17.71 15.05 -3.64
C PRO A 148 -17.13 15.46 -5.01
N GLN A 149 -16.55 16.65 -5.12
CA GLN A 149 -15.87 17.12 -6.32
C GLN A 149 -14.54 16.39 -6.58
N THR A 150 -13.86 15.98 -5.50
CA THR A 150 -12.60 15.23 -5.55
C THR A 150 -12.85 13.73 -5.52
N PHE A 151 -13.91 13.31 -4.83
CA PHE A 151 -14.30 11.91 -4.67
C PHE A 151 -15.74 11.69 -5.13
N PRO A 152 -15.94 11.36 -6.42
CA PRO A 152 -17.27 11.14 -6.96
C PRO A 152 -18.03 10.05 -6.20
N PRO A 153 -19.32 10.26 -5.88
CA PRO A 153 -20.15 9.23 -5.27
C PRO A 153 -20.20 7.95 -6.11
N ASN A 154 -20.24 6.79 -5.46
CA ASN A 154 -20.29 5.44 -6.06
C ASN A 154 -18.98 4.93 -6.69
N THR A 155 -17.92 5.73 -6.77
CA THR A 155 -16.59 5.27 -7.22
C THR A 155 -15.84 4.58 -6.09
N HIS A 156 -15.86 5.17 -4.89
CA HIS A 156 -15.10 4.70 -3.74
C HIS A 156 -16.00 3.91 -2.79
N CYS A 157 -15.71 2.62 -2.61
CA CYS A 157 -16.48 1.72 -1.76
C CYS A 157 -15.56 0.95 -0.80
N LEU A 158 -16.15 0.34 0.24
CA LEU A 158 -15.42 -0.44 1.24
C LEU A 158 -14.57 -1.56 0.61
N GLN A 159 -15.06 -2.19 -0.46
CA GLN A 159 -14.32 -3.25 -1.16
C GLN A 159 -13.03 -2.73 -1.80
N LEU A 160 -13.09 -1.55 -2.43
CA LEU A 160 -11.88 -0.90 -2.97
C LEU A 160 -10.93 -0.49 -1.84
N TYR A 161 -11.47 0.05 -0.74
CA TYR A 161 -10.67 0.42 0.43
C TYR A 161 -9.93 -0.79 1.02
N LYS A 162 -10.62 -1.92 1.23
CA LYS A 162 -10.02 -3.19 1.69
C LYS A 162 -8.88 -3.65 0.77
N ARG A 163 -9.06 -3.55 -0.54
CA ARG A 163 -8.03 -3.89 -1.54
C ARG A 163 -6.81 -2.97 -1.46
N LEU A 164 -7.02 -1.67 -1.22
CA LEU A 164 -5.93 -0.71 -1.04
C LEU A 164 -5.18 -0.92 0.27
N VAL A 165 -5.87 -1.31 1.35
CA VAL A 165 -5.21 -1.69 2.61
C VAL A 165 -4.30 -2.89 2.37
N ALA A 166 -4.80 -3.95 1.73
CA ALA A 166 -3.98 -5.10 1.35
C ALA A 166 -2.82 -4.74 0.40
N PHE A 167 -3.03 -3.77 -0.49
CA PHE A 167 -1.95 -3.27 -1.34
C PHE A 167 -0.88 -2.54 -0.52
N VAL A 168 -1.27 -1.67 0.41
CA VAL A 168 -0.33 -0.97 1.30
C VAL A 168 0.44 -1.97 2.16
N MET A 169 -0.21 -2.99 2.73
CA MET A 169 0.45 -4.04 3.50
C MET A 169 1.54 -4.78 2.71
N ALA A 170 1.33 -5.02 1.41
CA ALA A 170 2.27 -5.79 0.59
C ALA A 170 3.31 -4.96 -0.18
N TYR A 171 3.04 -3.69 -0.46
CA TYR A 171 3.85 -2.88 -1.40
C TYR A 171 4.35 -1.55 -0.84
N SER A 172 3.90 -1.12 0.34
CA SER A 172 4.38 0.14 0.92
C SER A 172 5.74 -0.03 1.59
N PHE A 173 6.46 1.08 1.71
CA PHE A 173 7.72 1.18 2.45
C PHE A 173 7.55 2.20 3.56
N GLN A 174 8.08 1.88 4.73
CA GLN A 174 8.19 2.80 5.86
C GLN A 174 9.66 3.17 6.03
N GLU A 175 9.94 4.47 6.00
CA GLU A 175 11.28 5.00 6.27
C GLU A 175 11.50 4.93 7.80
N PRO A 176 12.57 4.29 8.29
CA PRO A 176 12.90 4.30 9.72
C PRO A 176 13.07 5.73 10.21
N SER A 177 12.58 6.03 11.41
CA SER A 177 12.93 7.28 12.08
C SER A 177 14.24 7.12 12.83
N ASP A 178 14.98 8.21 13.03
CA ASP A 178 16.25 8.21 13.78
C ASP A 178 16.10 7.71 15.24
N ASN A 179 14.86 7.50 15.71
CA ASN A 179 14.54 7.00 17.05
C ASN A 179 14.14 5.51 17.08
N ASP A 180 14.00 4.83 15.93
CA ASP A 180 13.52 3.45 15.84
C ASP A 180 14.66 2.41 15.92
N GLU A 181 15.90 2.81 16.24
CA GLU A 181 17.06 1.90 16.37
C GLU A 181 17.09 1.09 17.70
N GLU A 182 16.05 1.17 18.55
CA GLU A 182 16.06 0.55 19.89
C GLU A 182 15.04 -0.61 20.11
N ASP A 183 14.14 -0.92 19.17
CA ASP A 183 12.98 -1.82 19.43
C ASP A 183 13.04 -3.21 18.71
N ASP A 184 14.22 -3.69 18.31
CA ASP A 184 14.37 -5.01 17.64
C ASP A 184 14.84 -6.16 18.57
N ASP A 185 14.89 -5.93 19.89
CA ASP A 185 15.15 -6.97 20.91
C ASP A 185 14.00 -6.95 21.94
N ASP A 186 12.98 -7.82 21.80
CA ASP A 186 12.14 -8.39 22.89
C ASP A 186 10.73 -8.88 22.40
N GLU A 187 10.68 -9.82 21.45
CA GLU A 187 9.50 -10.71 21.29
C GLU A 187 9.95 -12.18 21.25
N ASP A 188 10.66 -12.63 22.28
CA ASP A 188 10.91 -14.06 22.55
C ASP A 188 11.14 -14.28 24.06
N GLU A 189 10.22 -13.84 24.94
CA GLU A 189 10.13 -14.38 26.31
C GLU A 189 8.66 -14.63 26.73
N ASP A 190 8.38 -15.92 26.89
CA ASP A 190 7.41 -16.57 27.80
C ASP A 190 5.90 -16.50 27.54
N GLU A 191 5.31 -17.69 27.32
CA GLU A 191 4.39 -18.27 28.33
C GLU A 191 4.37 -19.82 28.21
N GLU A 192 4.60 -20.48 29.36
CA GLU A 192 4.50 -21.93 29.64
C GLU A 192 3.10 -22.53 29.45
#